data_AF-A0AA41DY78-F1
#
_entry.id   AF-A0AA41DY78-F1
#
_cell.length_a   1.000
_cell.length_b   1.000
_cell.length_c   1.000
_cell.angle_alpha   90.00
_cell.angle_beta   90.00
_cell.angle_gamma   90.00
#
_symmetry.space_group_name_H-M   'P 1'
#
loop_
_entity.id
_entity.type
_entity.pdbx_description
1 polymer ?
#
loop_
_entity_poly.entity_id
_entity_poly.type
_entity_poly.pdbx_seq_one_letter_code
_entity_poly.pdbx_strand_id
1 'polypeptide(L)'
;MSRPQPGQSPDRLPEKPLPRWFPAALPVSVLVAVLWGPVYAAVLCGVAAVAVAYATTRKPELWHLAAGTGLCAAGVLAQAFAYYLILRDGSLGPHGSAAVLFLLGLQFFLHGRKVRRAAQLTLSALRRHREENGLLRAAEPLGERRPGARRVPFAMTSVFGAVVSGLGSLFLCFTLLALRDLLTTGGNPWWASLVVAALCAQAVLFIGLGNTILRTGVQYYDTVVSSPDDLAGRQYVLYLRSFRDDHRLSRPHRIPLAGAWLAAAVSLGQGEEERIADALSWAGPLVGVGAPGERVPRAGARRMYLPPGDWQRPVSTMMRGAALVVIVLGKGPGTLWEIREAMRILPPERLLLLVPMKEKAYDEFRELAGDLAPGVLPAYRRSRALSSRVRGIIHFEPDWTARFVALRRPPPLEDPLVGSLDRAMWPAMVRLTELELERRADGRQGEA
;
A
#
# COMPACT_ATOMS: atom_id res chain seq x y z
N MET A 1 41.14 63.17 -24.23
CA MET A 1 39.68 63.31 -24.45
C MET A 1 39.22 62.16 -25.32
N SER A 2 38.64 61.10 -24.73
CA SER A 2 37.94 60.04 -25.47
C SER A 2 36.84 59.51 -24.56
N ARG A 3 35.57 59.75 -24.91
CA ARG A 3 34.39 59.24 -24.19
C ARG A 3 34.29 57.72 -24.38
N PRO A 4 33.92 56.92 -23.37
CA PRO A 4 33.49 55.54 -23.59
C PRO A 4 32.03 55.47 -24.04
N GLN A 5 31.72 54.52 -24.92
CA GLN A 5 30.36 54.23 -25.40
C GLN A 5 29.53 53.47 -24.36
N PRO A 6 28.19 53.65 -24.32
CA PRO A 6 27.30 52.86 -23.48
C PRO A 6 26.80 51.62 -24.25
N GLY A 7 27.09 50.42 -23.74
CA GLY A 7 26.56 49.20 -24.34
C GLY A 7 27.24 47.91 -23.89
N GLN A 8 27.22 47.60 -22.60
CA GLN A 8 27.48 46.24 -22.11
C GLN A 8 26.25 45.71 -21.38
N SER A 9 25.53 44.79 -22.04
CA SER A 9 24.62 43.85 -21.37
C SER A 9 25.45 42.70 -20.80
N PRO A 10 25.13 42.16 -19.61
CA PRO A 10 25.94 41.11 -18.99
C PRO A 10 25.82 39.78 -19.75
N ASP A 11 26.96 39.10 -19.88
CA ASP A 11 27.17 37.77 -20.45
C ASP A 11 26.06 36.77 -20.07
N ARG A 12 25.33 36.29 -21.08
CA ARG A 12 24.57 35.05 -20.99
C ARG A 12 25.55 33.88 -21.21
N LEU A 13 25.73 33.07 -20.17
CA LEU A 13 26.41 31.78 -20.26
C LEU A 13 25.81 30.93 -21.41
N PRO A 14 26.63 30.21 -22.20
CA PRO A 14 26.13 29.39 -23.29
C PRO A 14 25.25 28.27 -22.73
N GLU A 15 23.97 28.28 -23.09
CA GLU A 15 23.04 27.18 -22.80
C GLU A 15 23.58 25.91 -23.47
N LYS A 16 23.93 24.91 -22.66
CA LYS A 16 24.26 23.58 -23.18
C LYS A 16 23.02 23.03 -23.90
N PRO A 17 23.08 22.73 -25.21
CA PRO A 17 21.93 22.19 -25.92
C PRO A 17 21.52 20.87 -25.28
N LEU A 18 20.21 20.74 -25.01
CA LEU A 18 19.62 19.51 -24.50
C LEU A 18 20.06 18.31 -25.36
N PRO A 19 20.38 17.16 -24.76
CA PRO A 19 20.81 15.99 -25.52
C PRO A 19 19.76 15.60 -26.57
N ARG A 20 20.18 15.40 -27.82
CA ARG A 20 19.33 15.14 -29.00
C ARG A 20 18.37 13.93 -28.86
N TRP A 21 18.53 13.09 -27.85
CA TRP A 21 17.65 11.95 -27.55
C TRP A 21 16.42 12.30 -26.70
N PHE A 22 16.38 13.48 -26.06
CA PHE A 22 15.25 13.93 -25.24
C PHE A 22 13.91 14.10 -26.02
N PRO A 23 13.90 14.68 -27.25
CA PRO A 23 12.66 14.77 -28.04
C PRO A 23 12.22 13.44 -28.67
N ALA A 24 13.05 12.39 -28.65
CA ALA A 24 12.69 11.07 -29.18
C ALA A 24 12.04 10.14 -28.13
N ALA A 25 12.32 10.35 -26.84
CA ALA A 25 11.80 9.50 -25.77
C ALA A 25 10.28 9.67 -25.53
N LEU A 26 9.75 10.87 -25.77
CA LEU A 26 8.35 11.24 -25.56
C LEU A 26 7.39 10.68 -26.64
N PRO A 27 7.67 10.81 -27.96
CA PRO A 27 6.82 10.21 -29.00
C PRO A 27 6.86 8.68 -28.98
N VAL A 28 7.98 8.05 -28.60
CA VAL A 28 8.06 6.58 -28.45
C VAL A 28 7.16 6.10 -27.31
N SER A 29 7.08 6.82 -26.18
CA SER A 29 6.22 6.44 -25.06
C SER A 29 4.71 6.53 -25.36
N VAL A 30 4.32 7.48 -26.23
CA VAL A 30 2.93 7.67 -26.67
C VAL A 30 2.57 6.71 -27.79
N LEU A 31 3.47 6.49 -28.73
CA LEU A 31 3.35 5.45 -29.75
C LEU A 31 3.20 4.08 -29.08
N VAL A 32 3.98 3.81 -28.03
CA VAL A 32 3.82 2.62 -27.18
C VAL A 32 2.46 2.61 -26.49
N ALA A 33 1.97 3.70 -25.91
CA ALA A 33 0.65 3.72 -25.26
C ALA A 33 -0.52 3.50 -26.25
N VAL A 34 -0.43 4.04 -27.48
CA VAL A 34 -1.47 3.93 -28.52
C VAL A 34 -1.41 2.57 -29.24
N LEU A 35 -0.23 2.08 -29.60
CA LEU A 35 -0.08 0.74 -30.22
C LEU A 35 -0.23 -0.39 -29.20
N TRP A 36 0.23 -0.21 -27.96
CA TRP A 36 0.15 -1.26 -26.95
C TRP A 36 -1.08 -1.19 -26.07
N GLY A 37 -1.87 -0.11 -26.05
CA GLY A 37 -3.12 -0.05 -25.28
C GLY A 37 -4.07 -1.23 -25.58
N PRO A 38 -4.37 -1.54 -26.86
CA PRO A 38 -5.14 -2.71 -27.26
C PRO A 38 -4.44 -4.04 -26.95
N VAL A 39 -3.11 -4.11 -27.08
CA VAL A 39 -2.30 -5.31 -26.76
C VAL A 39 -2.30 -5.57 -25.25
N TYR A 40 -2.18 -4.54 -24.41
CA TYR A 40 -2.25 -4.62 -22.96
C TYR A 40 -3.67 -4.92 -22.47
N ALA A 41 -4.69 -4.34 -23.11
CA ALA A 41 -6.08 -4.71 -22.91
C ALA A 41 -6.31 -6.20 -23.22
N ALA A 42 -5.81 -6.69 -24.35
CA ALA A 42 -5.86 -8.10 -24.72
C ALA A 42 -5.06 -8.99 -23.75
N VAL A 43 -3.90 -8.53 -23.26
CA VAL A 43 -3.12 -9.23 -22.23
C VAL A 43 -3.87 -9.26 -20.90
N LEU A 44 -4.52 -8.17 -20.47
CA LEU A 44 -5.31 -8.13 -19.24
C LEU A 44 -6.57 -9.00 -19.35
N CYS A 45 -7.25 -8.99 -20.50
CA CYS A 45 -8.32 -9.94 -20.83
C CYS A 45 -7.81 -11.38 -20.80
N GLY A 46 -6.65 -11.65 -21.41
CA GLY A 46 -6.02 -12.95 -21.41
C GLY A 46 -5.65 -13.41 -20.00
N VAL A 47 -5.08 -12.52 -19.18
CA VAL A 47 -4.77 -12.79 -17.77
C VAL A 47 -6.05 -13.03 -16.97
N ALA A 48 -7.11 -12.25 -17.17
CA ALA A 48 -8.39 -12.44 -16.49
C ALA A 48 -9.07 -13.74 -16.95
N ALA A 49 -9.07 -14.05 -18.23
CA ALA A 49 -9.61 -15.28 -18.79
C ALA A 49 -8.83 -16.52 -18.31
N VAL A 50 -7.50 -16.45 -18.29
CA VAL A 50 -6.63 -17.49 -17.73
C VAL A 50 -6.84 -17.61 -16.22
N ALA A 51 -7.00 -16.49 -15.49
CA ALA A 51 -7.29 -16.49 -14.07
C ALA A 51 -8.61 -17.18 -13.75
N VAL A 52 -9.67 -16.84 -14.50
CA VAL A 52 -11.00 -17.42 -14.40
C VAL A 52 -10.96 -18.90 -14.78
N ALA A 53 -10.34 -19.26 -15.91
CA ALA A 53 -10.18 -20.65 -16.33
C ALA A 53 -9.35 -21.47 -15.33
N TYR A 54 -8.27 -20.91 -14.79
CA TYR A 54 -7.47 -21.55 -13.74
C TYR A 54 -8.30 -21.77 -12.47
N ALA A 55 -9.07 -20.77 -12.03
CA ALA A 55 -9.93 -20.91 -10.87
C ALA A 55 -11.03 -21.97 -11.09
N THR A 56 -11.70 -21.98 -12.25
CA THR A 56 -12.78 -22.93 -12.51
C THR A 56 -12.32 -24.35 -12.76
N THR A 57 -11.09 -24.56 -13.26
CA THR A 57 -10.60 -25.90 -13.62
C THR A 57 -9.62 -26.51 -12.63
N ARG A 58 -8.84 -25.69 -11.90
CA ARG A 58 -7.72 -26.17 -11.07
C ARG A 58 -7.88 -25.87 -9.59
N LYS A 59 -8.50 -24.75 -9.23
CA LYS A 59 -8.59 -24.24 -7.85
C LYS A 59 -9.90 -23.46 -7.63
N PRO A 60 -11.05 -24.15 -7.46
CA PRO A 60 -12.36 -23.52 -7.34
C PRO A 60 -12.44 -22.53 -6.17
N GLU A 61 -11.65 -22.73 -5.12
CA GLU A 61 -11.54 -21.82 -3.98
C GLU A 61 -11.04 -20.41 -4.38
N LEU A 62 -10.34 -20.26 -5.51
CA LEU A 62 -9.84 -18.97 -6.00
C LEU A 62 -10.86 -18.21 -6.87
N TRP A 63 -12.08 -18.74 -7.05
CA TRP A 63 -13.10 -18.13 -7.92
C TRP A 63 -13.38 -16.66 -7.58
N HIS A 64 -13.57 -16.33 -6.29
CA HIS A 64 -13.86 -14.95 -5.90
C HIS A 64 -12.69 -13.99 -6.14
N LEU A 65 -11.44 -14.47 -6.03
CA LEU A 65 -10.25 -13.69 -6.41
C LEU A 65 -10.20 -13.46 -7.93
N ALA A 66 -10.51 -14.49 -8.72
CA ALA A 66 -10.57 -14.40 -10.18
C ALA A 66 -11.68 -13.45 -10.62
N ALA A 67 -12.88 -13.52 -10.02
CA ALA A 67 -13.99 -12.62 -10.28
C ALA A 67 -13.63 -11.15 -9.96
N GLY A 68 -13.02 -10.89 -8.80
CA GLY A 68 -12.52 -9.55 -8.46
C GLY A 68 -11.45 -9.03 -9.43
N THR A 69 -10.58 -9.92 -9.92
CA THR A 69 -9.59 -9.59 -10.95
C THR A 69 -10.24 -9.29 -12.30
N GLY A 70 -11.26 -10.05 -12.69
CA GLY A 70 -12.07 -9.81 -13.87
C GLY A 70 -12.79 -8.46 -13.83
N LEU A 71 -13.38 -8.09 -12.70
CA LEU A 71 -14.00 -6.77 -12.50
C LEU A 71 -12.97 -5.64 -12.61
N CYS A 72 -11.77 -5.81 -12.06
CA CYS A 72 -10.68 -4.84 -12.24
C CYS A 72 -10.30 -4.70 -13.72
N ALA A 73 -10.14 -5.82 -14.43
CA ALA A 73 -9.81 -5.81 -15.85
C ALA A 73 -10.91 -5.13 -16.68
N ALA A 74 -12.18 -5.48 -16.45
CA ALA A 74 -13.33 -4.86 -17.09
C ALA A 74 -13.37 -3.35 -16.87
N GLY A 75 -13.09 -2.88 -15.64
CA GLY A 75 -12.98 -1.46 -15.34
C GLY A 75 -11.89 -0.75 -16.15
N VAL A 76 -10.68 -1.32 -16.19
CA VAL A 76 -9.56 -0.78 -16.99
C VAL A 76 -9.88 -0.77 -18.48
N LEU A 77 -10.55 -1.81 -18.98
CA LEU A 77 -10.95 -1.91 -20.39
C LEU A 77 -12.00 -0.87 -20.77
N ALA A 78 -13.02 -0.67 -19.93
CA ALA A 78 -14.02 0.37 -20.15
C ALA A 78 -13.37 1.77 -20.20
N GLN A 79 -12.40 2.02 -19.32
CA GLN A 79 -11.61 3.26 -19.34
C GLN A 79 -10.76 3.38 -20.61
N ALA A 80 -10.05 2.33 -21.01
CA ALA A 80 -9.25 2.30 -22.23
C ALA A 80 -10.11 2.49 -23.49
N PHE A 81 -11.29 1.87 -23.54
CA PHE A 81 -12.24 2.02 -24.64
C PHE A 81 -12.82 3.43 -24.70
N ALA A 82 -13.15 4.03 -23.56
CA ALA A 82 -13.55 5.43 -23.49
C ALA A 82 -12.45 6.35 -24.06
N TYR A 83 -11.18 6.14 -23.69
CA TYR A 83 -10.05 6.87 -24.27
C TYR A 83 -9.95 6.68 -25.78
N TYR A 84 -10.12 5.45 -26.27
CA TYR A 84 -10.08 5.15 -27.70
C TYR A 84 -11.18 5.88 -28.47
N LEU A 85 -12.42 5.87 -27.98
CA LEU A 85 -13.54 6.59 -28.61
C LEU A 85 -13.25 8.09 -28.68
N ILE A 86 -12.77 8.68 -27.59
CA ILE A 86 -12.39 10.09 -27.54
C ILE A 86 -11.31 10.37 -28.59
N LEU A 87 -10.25 9.56 -28.61
CA LEU A 87 -9.15 9.70 -29.53
C LEU A 87 -9.56 9.52 -30.98
N ARG A 88 -10.48 8.62 -31.30
CA ARG A 88 -10.97 8.34 -32.66
C ARG A 88 -11.82 9.49 -33.17
N ASP A 89 -12.82 9.87 -32.39
CA ASP A 89 -13.88 10.78 -32.82
C ASP A 89 -13.50 12.25 -32.62
N GLY A 90 -12.42 12.53 -31.88
CA GLY A 90 -11.97 13.90 -31.60
C GLY A 90 -12.91 14.67 -30.68
N SER A 91 -13.87 13.99 -30.03
CA SER A 91 -14.87 14.58 -29.14
C SER A 91 -15.15 13.66 -27.95
N LEU A 92 -15.84 14.15 -26.93
CA LEU A 92 -16.28 13.33 -25.79
C LEU A 92 -17.49 12.43 -26.11
N GLY A 93 -17.90 12.40 -27.38
CA GLY A 93 -19.09 11.70 -27.85
C GLY A 93 -20.40 12.44 -27.55
N PRO A 94 -21.54 11.99 -28.12
CA PRO A 94 -22.86 12.54 -27.83
C PRO A 94 -23.16 12.49 -26.32
N HIS A 95 -23.61 13.61 -25.76
CA HIS A 95 -23.95 13.75 -24.33
C HIS A 95 -22.83 13.33 -23.35
N GLY A 96 -21.56 13.32 -23.77
CA GLY A 96 -20.44 12.93 -22.89
C GLY A 96 -20.39 11.43 -22.56
N SER A 97 -20.96 10.58 -23.41
CA SER A 97 -21.04 9.13 -23.22
C SER A 97 -19.70 8.46 -22.93
N ALA A 98 -18.59 8.94 -23.52
CA ALA A 98 -17.26 8.43 -23.23
C ALA A 98 -16.81 8.73 -21.79
N ALA A 99 -17.16 9.90 -21.26
CA ALA A 99 -16.87 10.26 -19.87
C ALA A 99 -17.68 9.42 -18.88
N VAL A 100 -18.96 9.14 -19.18
CA VAL A 100 -19.80 8.24 -18.38
C VAL A 100 -19.21 6.83 -18.37
N LEU A 101 -18.82 6.30 -19.52
CA LEU A 101 -18.19 4.98 -19.61
C LEU A 101 -16.89 4.90 -18.81
N PHE A 102 -16.07 5.96 -18.84
CA PHE A 102 -14.86 6.04 -18.04
C PHE A 102 -15.16 6.00 -16.52
N LEU A 103 -16.15 6.77 -16.05
CA LEU A 103 -16.57 6.79 -14.64
C LEU A 103 -17.13 5.44 -14.19
N LEU A 104 -17.94 4.79 -15.03
CA LEU A 104 -18.38 3.41 -14.81
C LEU A 104 -17.18 2.46 -14.71
N GLY A 105 -16.21 2.57 -15.62
CA GLY A 105 -14.98 1.79 -15.56
C GLY A 105 -14.21 1.98 -14.25
N LEU A 106 -14.13 3.21 -13.73
CA LEU A 106 -13.54 3.48 -12.41
C LEU A 106 -14.32 2.80 -11.28
N GLN A 107 -15.66 2.84 -11.30
CA GLN A 107 -16.49 2.17 -10.29
C GLN A 107 -16.29 0.65 -10.30
N PHE A 108 -16.30 0.02 -11.49
CA PHE A 108 -16.02 -1.40 -11.66
C PHE A 108 -14.63 -1.77 -11.13
N PHE A 109 -13.62 -0.93 -11.41
CA PHE A 109 -12.27 -1.13 -10.90
C PHE A 109 -12.21 -1.08 -9.37
N LEU A 110 -12.81 -0.04 -8.75
CA LEU A 110 -12.84 0.10 -7.30
C LEU A 110 -13.62 -1.03 -6.63
N HIS A 111 -14.74 -1.43 -7.22
CA HIS A 111 -15.55 -2.55 -6.72
C HIS A 111 -14.79 -3.88 -6.84
N GLY A 112 -14.16 -4.15 -7.99
CA GLY A 112 -13.32 -5.33 -8.19
C GLY A 112 -12.20 -5.44 -7.16
N ARG A 113 -11.59 -4.31 -6.77
CA ARG A 113 -10.59 -4.28 -5.69
C ARG A 113 -11.16 -4.64 -4.32
N LYS A 114 -12.36 -4.16 -3.99
CA LYS A 114 -13.05 -4.51 -2.73
C LYS A 114 -13.35 -6.01 -2.70
N VAL A 115 -13.90 -6.55 -3.79
CA VAL A 115 -14.18 -7.99 -3.95
C VAL A 115 -12.90 -8.80 -3.80
N ARG A 116 -11.81 -8.39 -4.47
CA ARG A 116 -10.53 -9.11 -4.39
C ARG A 116 -9.92 -9.10 -2.99
N ARG A 117 -9.99 -7.97 -2.26
CA ARG A 117 -9.52 -7.87 -0.87
C ARG A 117 -10.33 -8.80 0.04
N ALA A 118 -11.66 -8.79 -0.07
CA ALA A 118 -12.52 -9.68 0.70
C ALA A 118 -12.21 -11.16 0.41
N ALA A 119 -12.09 -11.52 -0.87
CA ALA A 119 -11.73 -12.87 -1.30
C ALA A 119 -10.34 -13.33 -0.81
N GLN A 120 -9.37 -12.41 -0.73
CA GLN A 120 -8.06 -12.72 -0.16
C GLN A 120 -8.16 -13.07 1.33
N LEU A 121 -8.98 -12.34 2.10
CA LEU A 121 -9.17 -12.58 3.52
C LEU A 121 -9.93 -13.88 3.81
N THR A 122 -10.86 -14.28 2.95
CA THR A 122 -11.57 -15.57 3.08
C THR A 122 -10.68 -16.77 2.77
N LEU A 123 -9.61 -16.59 1.98
CA LEU A 123 -8.64 -17.65 1.69
C LEU A 123 -7.62 -17.88 2.80
N SER A 124 -7.48 -16.93 3.72
CA SER A 124 -6.51 -16.99 4.82
C SER A 124 -6.68 -18.29 5.62
N ALA A 125 -5.66 -19.14 5.62
CA ALA A 125 -5.65 -20.34 6.43
C ALA A 125 -5.63 -19.98 7.93
N LEU A 126 -4.95 -18.88 8.27
CA LEU A 126 -4.87 -18.36 9.63
C LEU A 126 -6.26 -18.01 10.18
N ARG A 127 -7.07 -17.30 9.38
CA ARG A 127 -8.45 -16.95 9.78
C ARG A 127 -9.33 -18.18 9.95
N ARG A 128 -9.31 -19.11 8.99
CA ARG A 128 -10.10 -20.35 9.08
C ARG A 128 -9.75 -21.17 10.31
N HIS A 129 -8.45 -21.37 10.58
CA HIS A 129 -8.02 -22.09 11.77
C HIS A 129 -8.47 -21.41 13.07
N ARG A 130 -8.39 -20.08 13.14
CA ARG A 130 -8.90 -19.31 14.29
C ARG A 130 -10.41 -19.41 14.44
N GLU A 131 -11.14 -19.42 13.34
CA GLU A 131 -12.60 -19.57 13.32
C GLU A 131 -13.02 -20.96 13.82
N GLU A 132 -12.38 -22.01 13.31
CA GLU A 132 -12.60 -23.41 13.73
C GLU A 132 -12.37 -23.62 15.24
N ASN A 133 -11.45 -22.86 15.84
CA ASN A 133 -11.15 -22.90 17.27
C ASN A 133 -11.90 -21.85 18.12
N GLY A 134 -12.87 -21.12 17.54
CA GLY A 134 -13.63 -20.09 18.28
C GLY A 134 -12.78 -18.94 18.83
N LEU A 135 -11.66 -18.64 18.17
CA LEU A 135 -10.72 -17.56 18.51
C LEU A 135 -10.86 -16.35 17.57
N LEU A 136 -11.46 -16.52 16.38
CA LEU A 136 -11.68 -15.42 15.45
C LEU A 136 -12.83 -14.54 15.97
N ARG A 137 -12.52 -13.30 16.38
CA ARG A 137 -13.52 -12.31 16.76
C ARG A 137 -13.76 -11.31 15.64
N ALA A 138 -15.01 -10.84 15.52
CA ALA A 138 -15.32 -9.71 14.67
C ALA A 138 -14.52 -8.49 15.16
N ALA A 139 -13.89 -7.77 14.23
CA ALA A 139 -13.15 -6.57 14.58
C ALA A 139 -14.13 -5.49 15.05
N GLU A 140 -14.21 -5.28 16.37
CA GLU A 140 -14.94 -4.15 16.93
C GLU A 140 -14.26 -2.84 16.53
N PRO A 141 -15.04 -1.77 16.28
CA PRO A 141 -14.46 -0.46 16.05
C PRO A 141 -13.70 0.01 17.29
N LEU A 142 -12.38 0.07 17.19
CA LEU A 142 -11.49 0.56 18.24
C LEU A 142 -11.21 2.07 18.13
N GLY A 143 -11.26 2.77 19.26
CA GLY A 143 -10.94 4.19 19.32
C GLY A 143 -12.06 5.10 18.80
N GLU A 144 -11.84 6.40 18.97
CA GLU A 144 -12.83 7.42 18.67
C GLU A 144 -12.58 8.06 17.31
N ARG A 145 -13.64 8.62 16.72
CA ARG A 145 -13.46 9.48 15.54
C ARG A 145 -12.67 10.71 15.94
N ARG A 146 -11.68 11.06 15.13
CA ARG A 146 -10.81 12.21 15.40
C ARG A 146 -11.62 13.51 15.60
N PRO A 147 -11.30 14.36 16.61
CA PRO A 147 -12.10 15.54 16.95
C PRO A 147 -12.30 16.62 15.86
N GLY A 148 -11.69 16.47 14.67
CA GLY A 148 -11.93 17.34 13.49
C GLY A 148 -12.80 16.72 12.38
N ALA A 149 -13.13 15.43 12.46
CA ALA A 149 -13.89 14.71 11.42
C ALA A 149 -15.38 15.09 11.36
N ARG A 150 -15.86 15.99 12.23
CA ARG A 150 -17.29 16.37 12.35
C ARG A 150 -17.81 17.28 11.22
N ARG A 151 -16.94 17.94 10.43
CA ARG A 151 -17.38 19.01 9.50
C ARG A 151 -17.53 18.60 8.04
N VAL A 152 -16.92 17.49 7.61
CA VAL A 152 -17.09 16.96 6.25
C VAL A 152 -17.40 15.46 6.41
N PRO A 153 -18.30 14.86 5.63
CA PRO A 153 -18.47 13.42 5.61
C PRO A 153 -17.41 12.73 4.75
N PHE A 154 -16.92 11.56 5.15
CA PHE A 154 -15.97 10.73 4.38
C PHE A 154 -16.44 10.49 2.94
N ALA A 155 -17.74 10.33 2.75
CA ALA A 155 -18.36 10.19 1.44
C ALA A 155 -18.08 11.42 0.55
N MET A 156 -18.18 12.64 1.09
CA MET A 156 -17.90 13.87 0.32
C MET A 156 -16.42 14.01 -0.01
N THR A 157 -15.49 13.68 0.91
CA THR A 157 -14.04 13.70 0.57
C THR A 157 -13.66 12.62 -0.44
N SER A 158 -14.33 11.47 -0.38
CA SER A 158 -14.14 10.37 -1.33
C SER A 158 -14.68 10.74 -2.71
N VAL A 159 -15.87 11.32 -2.78
CA VAL A 159 -16.47 11.83 -4.01
C VAL A 159 -15.62 12.96 -4.58
N PHE A 160 -15.19 13.92 -3.76
CA PHE A 160 -14.34 15.03 -4.21
C PHE A 160 -12.99 14.55 -4.74
N GLY A 161 -12.30 13.66 -4.02
CA GLY A 161 -11.05 13.07 -4.50
C GLY A 161 -11.22 12.27 -5.80
N ALA A 162 -12.36 11.58 -5.97
CA ALA A 162 -12.71 10.90 -7.21
C ALA A 162 -13.00 11.88 -8.35
N VAL A 163 -13.70 12.98 -8.08
CA VAL A 163 -13.98 14.06 -9.06
C VAL A 163 -12.67 14.73 -9.49
N VAL A 164 -11.78 15.08 -8.57
CA VAL A 164 -10.47 15.68 -8.87
C VAL A 164 -9.60 14.71 -9.70
N SER A 165 -9.62 13.41 -9.37
CA SER A 165 -8.96 12.38 -10.19
C SER A 165 -9.60 12.26 -11.58
N GLY A 166 -10.92 12.40 -11.67
CA GLY A 166 -11.68 12.43 -12.91
C GLY A 166 -11.31 13.64 -13.79
N LEU A 167 -11.16 14.83 -13.20
CA LEU A 167 -10.68 16.03 -13.90
C LEU A 167 -9.25 15.83 -14.44
N GLY A 168 -8.36 15.23 -13.66
CA GLY A 168 -7.02 14.88 -14.15
C GLY A 168 -7.04 13.88 -15.30
N SER A 169 -8.00 12.94 -15.28
CA SER A 169 -8.22 12.01 -16.39
C SER A 169 -8.78 12.73 -17.63
N LEU A 170 -9.62 13.75 -17.46
CA LEU A 170 -10.09 14.60 -18.56
C LEU A 170 -8.94 15.39 -19.20
N PHE A 171 -8.03 15.97 -18.39
CA PHE A 171 -6.81 16.59 -18.90
C PHE A 171 -5.92 15.59 -19.65
N LEU A 172 -5.88 14.33 -19.19
CA LEU A 172 -5.18 13.27 -19.93
C LEU A 172 -5.83 13.01 -21.29
N CYS A 173 -7.16 12.97 -21.38
CA CYS A 173 -7.89 12.88 -22.66
C CYS A 173 -7.50 14.03 -23.60
N PHE A 174 -7.55 15.28 -23.11
CA PHE A 174 -7.18 16.45 -23.91
C PHE A 174 -5.71 16.43 -24.33
N THR A 175 -4.81 15.96 -23.47
CA THR A 175 -3.40 15.76 -23.80
C THR A 175 -3.26 14.81 -24.99
N LEU A 176 -3.96 13.69 -24.95
CA LEU A 176 -3.90 12.67 -26.00
C LEU A 176 -4.50 13.18 -27.32
N LEU A 177 -5.59 13.95 -27.27
CA LEU A 177 -6.19 14.60 -28.44
C LEU A 177 -5.26 15.65 -29.06
N ALA A 178 -4.71 16.54 -28.25
CA ALA A 178 -3.78 17.57 -28.71
C ALA A 178 -2.48 16.95 -29.26
N LEU A 179 -2.03 15.84 -28.67
CA LEU A 179 -0.88 15.11 -29.16
C LEU A 179 -1.17 14.36 -30.46
N ARG A 180 -2.36 13.78 -30.62
CA ARG A 180 -2.81 13.22 -31.91
C ARG A 180 -2.74 14.29 -32.98
N ASP A 181 -3.38 15.44 -32.76
CA ASP A 181 -3.40 16.56 -33.70
C ASP A 181 -1.99 17.07 -34.03
N LEU A 182 -1.13 17.22 -33.03
CA LEU A 182 0.28 17.60 -33.20
C LEU A 182 1.06 16.63 -34.11
N LEU A 183 0.71 15.34 -34.08
CA LEU A 183 1.38 14.29 -34.85
C LEU A 183 0.76 14.08 -36.25
N THR A 184 -0.53 14.34 -36.42
CA THR A 184 -1.24 14.08 -37.68
C THR A 184 -1.34 15.30 -38.59
N THR A 185 -1.32 16.50 -38.03
CA THR A 185 -1.55 17.75 -38.75
C THR A 185 -0.20 18.42 -39.03
N GLY A 186 0.08 18.78 -40.29
CA GLY A 186 1.29 19.53 -40.65
C GLY A 186 1.14 21.02 -40.35
N GLY A 187 2.25 21.73 -40.10
CA GLY A 187 2.23 23.19 -39.91
C GLY A 187 1.83 23.66 -38.51
N ASN A 188 1.98 22.81 -37.48
CA ASN A 188 1.65 23.19 -36.11
C ASN A 188 2.55 24.33 -35.60
N PRO A 189 1.99 25.31 -34.89
CA PRO A 189 2.77 26.38 -34.29
C PRO A 189 3.72 25.82 -33.21
N TRP A 190 4.86 26.50 -33.00
CA TRP A 190 5.89 26.06 -32.05
C TRP A 190 5.40 25.88 -30.60
N TRP A 191 4.34 26.60 -30.21
CA TRP A 191 3.74 26.51 -28.89
C TRP A 191 2.82 25.28 -28.71
N ALA A 192 2.45 24.56 -29.77
CA ALA A 192 1.57 23.39 -29.66
C ALA A 192 2.15 22.29 -28.76
N SER A 193 3.46 22.06 -28.83
CA SER A 193 4.16 21.13 -27.93
C SER A 193 4.13 21.59 -26.47
N LEU A 194 4.13 22.91 -26.21
CA LEU A 194 4.01 23.46 -24.85
C LEU A 194 2.61 23.23 -24.29
N VAL A 195 1.57 23.35 -25.12
CA VAL A 195 0.18 23.06 -24.72
C VAL A 195 0.02 21.59 -24.36
N VAL A 196 0.54 20.66 -25.16
CA VAL A 196 0.55 19.22 -24.83
C VAL A 196 1.27 18.96 -23.52
N ALA A 197 2.44 19.56 -23.31
CA ALA A 197 3.19 19.41 -22.05
C ALA A 197 2.43 19.96 -20.85
N ALA A 198 1.74 21.11 -21.00
CA ALA A 198 0.94 21.72 -19.96
C ALA A 198 -0.27 20.86 -19.58
N LEU A 199 -1.00 20.33 -20.56
CA LEU A 199 -2.13 19.41 -20.32
C LEU A 199 -1.66 18.12 -19.63
N CYS A 200 -0.51 17.58 -20.04
CA CYS A 200 0.09 16.40 -19.40
C CYS A 200 0.45 16.69 -17.93
N ALA A 201 1.06 17.83 -17.66
CA ALA A 201 1.40 18.26 -16.31
C ALA A 201 0.16 18.44 -15.44
N GLN A 202 -0.91 19.05 -15.98
CA GLN A 202 -2.21 19.17 -15.31
C GLN A 202 -2.81 17.80 -15.02
N ALA A 203 -2.81 16.87 -15.97
CA ALA A 203 -3.29 15.51 -15.76
C ALA A 203 -2.59 14.82 -14.58
N VAL A 204 -1.25 14.86 -14.55
CA VAL A 204 -0.45 14.29 -13.45
C VAL A 204 -0.75 14.99 -12.12
N LEU A 205 -0.87 16.32 -12.12
CA LEU A 205 -1.16 17.11 -10.94
C LEU A 205 -2.52 16.76 -10.35
N PHE A 206 -3.58 16.77 -11.16
CA PHE A 206 -4.96 16.51 -10.70
C PHE A 206 -5.15 15.04 -10.28
N ILE A 207 -4.58 14.07 -11.01
CA ILE A 207 -4.58 12.67 -10.58
C ILE A 207 -3.82 12.51 -9.25
N GLY A 208 -2.66 13.15 -9.13
CA GLY A 208 -1.87 13.15 -7.90
C GLY A 208 -2.62 13.77 -6.72
N LEU A 209 -3.26 14.92 -6.95
CA LEU A 209 -4.05 15.63 -5.95
C LEU A 209 -5.29 14.82 -5.53
N GLY A 210 -6.03 14.26 -6.50
CA GLY A 210 -7.18 13.42 -6.24
C GLY A 210 -6.81 12.17 -5.43
N ASN A 211 -5.73 11.47 -5.81
CA ASN A 211 -5.19 10.35 -5.03
C ASN A 211 -4.76 10.78 -3.62
N THR A 212 -4.16 11.97 -3.50
CA THR A 212 -3.78 12.53 -2.20
C THR A 212 -5.01 12.82 -1.36
N ILE A 213 -6.07 13.40 -1.91
CA ILE A 213 -7.34 13.66 -1.21
C ILE A 213 -7.99 12.35 -0.77
N LEU A 214 -8.03 11.33 -1.63
CA LEU A 214 -8.62 10.04 -1.29
C LEU A 214 -7.88 9.36 -0.13
N ARG A 215 -6.54 9.35 -0.19
CA ARG A 215 -5.70 8.77 0.88
C ARG A 215 -5.81 9.58 2.16
N THR A 216 -5.69 10.89 2.04
CA THR A 216 -5.85 11.84 3.13
C THR A 216 -7.24 11.68 3.76
N GLY A 217 -8.29 11.46 2.96
CA GLY A 217 -9.62 11.10 3.43
C GLY A 217 -9.59 9.85 4.31
N VAL A 218 -9.10 8.72 3.80
CA VAL A 218 -8.98 7.48 4.61
C VAL A 218 -8.22 7.74 5.91
N GLN A 219 -7.16 8.53 5.87
CA GLN A 219 -6.36 8.90 7.03
C GLN A 219 -7.08 9.85 8.02
N TYR A 220 -7.84 10.83 7.54
CA TYR A 220 -8.52 11.82 8.39
C TYR A 220 -9.73 11.24 9.12
N TYR A 221 -10.43 10.28 8.49
CA TYR A 221 -11.57 9.60 9.09
C TYR A 221 -11.18 8.29 9.77
N ASP A 222 -9.88 7.96 9.82
CA ASP A 222 -9.42 6.86 10.64
C ASP A 222 -9.66 7.17 12.12
N THR A 223 -9.96 6.14 12.88
CA THR A 223 -10.15 6.21 14.33
C THR A 223 -8.81 6.29 15.04
N VAL A 224 -8.76 7.06 16.11
CA VAL A 224 -7.57 7.21 16.95
C VAL A 224 -7.87 6.62 18.33
N VAL A 225 -6.92 5.88 18.87
CA VAL A 225 -6.95 5.39 20.25
C VAL A 225 -6.36 6.48 21.14
N SER A 226 -7.12 6.95 22.12
CA SER A 226 -6.74 8.09 22.94
C SER A 226 -5.86 7.65 24.12
N SER A 227 -6.18 6.52 24.74
CA SER A 227 -5.48 5.98 25.91
C SER A 227 -5.22 4.46 25.78
N PRO A 228 -4.22 3.89 26.49
CA PRO A 228 -4.09 2.43 26.56
C PRO A 228 -5.31 1.78 27.23
N ASP A 229 -6.00 2.51 28.10
CA ASP A 229 -7.17 2.04 28.84
C ASP A 229 -8.36 1.79 27.90
N ASP A 230 -8.46 2.52 26.78
CA ASP A 230 -9.46 2.28 25.72
C ASP A 230 -9.29 0.90 25.06
N LEU A 231 -8.12 0.28 25.20
CA LEU A 231 -7.79 -1.05 24.69
C LEU A 231 -8.00 -2.14 25.74
N ALA A 232 -8.29 -1.80 27.00
CA ALA A 232 -8.51 -2.78 28.05
C ALA A 232 -9.69 -3.70 27.70
N GLY A 233 -9.48 -5.01 27.85
CA GLY A 233 -10.46 -6.04 27.48
C GLY A 233 -10.73 -6.20 25.98
N ARG A 234 -10.09 -5.41 25.11
CA ARG A 234 -10.25 -5.51 23.65
C ARG A 234 -9.15 -6.39 23.06
N GLN A 235 -9.50 -7.14 22.01
CA GLN A 235 -8.52 -7.89 21.22
C GLN A 235 -7.89 -6.97 20.16
N TYR A 236 -6.57 -6.84 20.17
CA TYR A 236 -5.83 -6.06 19.18
C TYR A 236 -4.42 -6.61 18.93
N VAL A 237 -3.83 -6.20 17.82
CA VAL A 237 -2.42 -6.48 17.48
C VAL A 237 -1.63 -5.19 17.65
N LEU A 238 -0.64 -5.18 18.54
CA LEU A 238 0.25 -4.04 18.71
C LEU A 238 1.31 -4.04 17.61
N TYR A 239 1.41 -2.94 16.88
CA TYR A 239 2.35 -2.74 15.78
C TYR A 239 3.36 -1.64 16.10
N LEU A 240 4.60 -2.06 16.37
CA LEU A 240 5.71 -1.17 16.69
C LEU A 240 6.67 -1.07 15.51
N ARG A 241 7.20 0.14 15.29
CA ARG A 241 8.13 0.42 14.21
C ARG A 241 9.02 1.60 14.56
N SER A 242 10.25 1.58 14.04
CA SER A 242 11.14 2.73 14.08
C SER A 242 10.58 3.89 13.25
N PHE A 243 10.31 5.05 13.90
CA PHE A 243 9.89 6.28 13.22
C PHE A 243 10.94 6.81 12.23
N ARG A 244 12.23 6.58 12.49
CA ARG A 244 13.33 7.03 11.62
C ARG A 244 13.37 6.29 10.29
N ASP A 245 12.98 5.02 10.28
CA ASP A 245 13.01 4.16 9.09
C ASP A 245 11.66 4.15 8.32
N ASP A 246 10.70 4.94 8.81
CA ASP A 246 9.27 4.77 8.56
C ASP A 246 8.80 5.26 7.18
N HIS A 247 9.55 6.19 6.56
CA HIS A 247 9.31 6.62 5.18
C HIS A 247 9.39 5.47 4.17
N ARG A 248 10.06 4.38 4.55
CA ARG A 248 10.21 3.22 3.70
C ARG A 248 8.98 2.34 3.66
N LEU A 249 8.01 2.33 4.58
CA LEU A 249 6.86 1.41 4.51
C LEU A 249 5.59 2.05 3.93
N SER A 250 5.50 3.38 3.96
CA SER A 250 4.30 4.11 3.55
C SER A 250 4.24 4.52 2.09
N ARG A 251 5.31 4.33 1.31
CA ARG A 251 5.25 4.61 -0.12
C ARG A 251 4.53 3.48 -0.87
N PRO A 252 3.71 3.75 -1.87
CA PRO A 252 3.17 2.72 -2.75
C PRO A 252 4.27 1.86 -3.34
N HIS A 253 3.94 0.61 -3.62
CA HIS A 253 4.82 -0.31 -4.32
C HIS A 253 5.28 0.31 -5.66
N ARG A 254 6.59 0.29 -5.96
CA ARG A 254 7.12 0.81 -7.22
C ARG A 254 6.77 -0.16 -8.35
N ILE A 255 5.91 0.29 -9.27
CA ILE A 255 5.57 -0.44 -10.50
C ILE A 255 6.57 0.01 -11.59
N PRO A 256 7.16 -0.91 -12.39
CA PRO A 256 8.13 -0.57 -13.43
C PRO A 256 7.58 0.44 -14.46
N LEU A 257 8.49 1.23 -15.06
CA LEU A 257 8.21 2.45 -15.83
C LEU A 257 7.16 2.28 -16.94
N ALA A 258 7.15 1.13 -17.64
CA ALA A 258 6.20 0.85 -18.72
C ALA A 258 4.73 0.72 -18.24
N GLY A 259 4.51 0.49 -16.94
CA GLY A 259 3.18 0.47 -16.30
C GLY A 259 2.96 1.60 -15.28
N ALA A 260 3.92 2.53 -15.14
CA ALA A 260 3.89 3.57 -14.12
C ALA A 260 2.80 4.63 -14.35
N TRP A 261 2.42 4.88 -15.60
CA TRP A 261 1.39 5.85 -15.97
C TRP A 261 -0.02 5.33 -15.69
N LEU A 262 -0.29 4.06 -15.98
CA LEU A 262 -1.53 3.39 -15.59
C LEU A 262 -1.56 3.19 -14.07
N ALA A 263 -0.44 2.79 -13.46
CA ALA A 263 -0.30 2.71 -12.02
C ALA A 263 -0.58 4.06 -11.34
N ALA A 264 -0.15 5.19 -11.92
CA ALA A 264 -0.42 6.53 -11.41
C ALA A 264 -1.90 6.93 -11.59
N ALA A 265 -2.50 6.63 -12.74
CA ALA A 265 -3.95 6.80 -12.99
C ALA A 265 -4.83 5.91 -12.10
N VAL A 266 -4.28 4.79 -11.62
CA VAL A 266 -4.95 3.73 -10.84
C VAL A 266 -4.44 3.72 -9.37
N SER A 267 -3.62 4.71 -8.95
CA SER A 267 -2.83 4.71 -7.70
C SER A 267 -3.61 4.99 -6.41
N LEU A 268 -4.71 4.27 -6.23
CA LEU A 268 -5.29 3.95 -4.93
C LEU A 268 -4.68 2.68 -4.32
N GLY A 269 -3.51 2.21 -4.77
CA GLY A 269 -2.90 0.99 -4.23
C GLY A 269 -2.74 1.08 -2.71
N GLN A 270 -3.21 0.05 -1.99
CA GLN A 270 -3.05 -0.07 -0.53
C GLN A 270 -1.57 0.10 -0.17
N GLY A 271 -1.27 0.85 0.89
CA GLY A 271 0.08 0.89 1.47
C GLY A 271 0.54 -0.50 1.92
N GLU A 272 1.84 -0.71 2.10
CA GLU A 272 2.31 -1.99 2.68
C GLU A 272 1.77 -2.20 4.10
N GLU A 273 1.59 -1.13 4.87
CA GLU A 273 1.00 -1.20 6.19
C GLU A 273 -0.46 -1.66 6.18
N GLU A 274 -1.28 -1.21 5.22
CA GLU A 274 -2.64 -1.72 5.04
C GLU A 274 -2.66 -3.21 4.71
N ARG A 275 -1.70 -3.68 3.91
CA ARG A 275 -1.55 -5.11 3.61
C ARG A 275 -1.08 -5.91 4.82
N ILE A 276 -0.20 -5.35 5.66
CA ILE A 276 0.21 -5.95 6.92
C ILE A 276 -1.00 -6.04 7.86
N ALA A 277 -1.83 -4.99 7.95
CA ALA A 277 -3.06 -5.00 8.73
C ALA A 277 -4.04 -6.07 8.23
N ASP A 278 -4.21 -6.20 6.91
CA ASP A 278 -5.02 -7.28 6.31
C ASP A 278 -4.49 -8.66 6.69
N ALA A 279 -3.17 -8.86 6.57
CA ALA A 279 -2.52 -10.14 6.90
C ALA A 279 -2.55 -10.49 8.39
N LEU A 280 -2.64 -9.50 9.29
CA LEU A 280 -2.70 -9.70 10.74
C LEU A 280 -4.13 -9.70 11.30
N SER A 281 -5.13 -9.45 10.44
CA SER A 281 -6.54 -9.33 10.83
C SER A 281 -7.18 -10.61 11.38
N TRP A 282 -6.44 -11.74 11.42
CA TRP A 282 -6.82 -12.97 12.12
C TRP A 282 -6.57 -12.88 13.63
N ALA A 283 -5.61 -12.05 14.08
CA ALA A 283 -5.29 -11.86 15.50
C ALA A 283 -5.98 -10.64 16.12
N GLY A 284 -6.45 -9.71 15.30
CA GLY A 284 -7.21 -8.53 15.73
C GLY A 284 -6.94 -7.30 14.86
N PRO A 285 -7.65 -6.19 15.12
CA PRO A 285 -7.33 -4.89 14.54
C PRO A 285 -5.91 -4.44 14.91
N LEU A 286 -5.20 -3.87 13.93
CA LEU A 286 -3.84 -3.38 14.10
C LEU A 286 -3.84 -2.01 14.79
N VAL A 287 -3.13 -1.88 15.90
CA VAL A 287 -2.95 -0.62 16.66
C VAL A 287 -1.46 -0.32 16.74
N GLY A 288 -1.04 0.88 16.34
CA GLY A 288 0.36 1.27 16.37
C GLY A 288 0.57 2.62 17.02
N VAL A 289 1.78 2.84 17.54
CA VAL A 289 2.16 4.14 18.09
C VAL A 289 2.39 5.13 16.95
N GLY A 290 1.78 6.31 17.03
CA GLY A 290 1.99 7.41 16.08
C GLY A 290 3.27 8.17 16.38
N ALA A 291 3.86 8.78 15.34
CA ALA A 291 5.06 9.57 15.53
C ALA A 291 4.73 10.87 16.30
N PRO A 292 5.59 11.35 17.22
CA PRO A 292 5.39 12.62 17.89
C PRO A 292 5.17 13.76 16.87
N GLY A 293 4.08 14.51 17.02
CA GLY A 293 3.72 15.60 16.10
C GLY A 293 3.13 15.17 14.75
N GLU A 294 2.80 13.89 14.56
CA GLU A 294 2.14 13.40 13.35
C GLU A 294 0.75 14.06 13.19
N ARG A 295 0.59 14.82 12.10
CA ARG A 295 -0.64 15.58 11.85
C ARG A 295 -1.77 14.75 11.28
N VAL A 296 -1.48 13.66 10.57
CA VAL A 296 -2.46 12.82 9.88
C VAL A 296 -2.01 11.36 10.02
N PRO A 297 -2.82 10.48 10.64
CA PRO A 297 -2.42 9.09 10.87
C PRO A 297 -2.32 8.34 9.55
N ARG A 298 -1.31 7.48 9.38
CA ARG A 298 -1.24 6.65 8.17
C ARG A 298 -2.27 5.51 8.20
N ALA A 299 -2.87 5.22 7.04
CA ALA A 299 -3.81 4.12 6.84
C ALA A 299 -3.17 2.75 7.13
N GLY A 300 -3.95 1.85 7.75
CA GLY A 300 -3.54 0.49 8.11
C GLY A 300 -3.67 0.22 9.60
N ALA A 301 -2.74 0.75 10.41
CA ALA A 301 -2.82 0.66 11.87
C ALA A 301 -3.50 1.89 12.48
N ARG A 302 -4.46 1.67 13.38
CA ARG A 302 -5.07 2.72 14.20
C ARG A 302 -4.00 3.34 15.09
N ARG A 303 -3.94 4.67 15.15
CA ARG A 303 -2.87 5.35 15.90
C ARG A 303 -3.24 5.56 17.35
N MET A 304 -2.25 5.34 18.20
CA MET A 304 -2.21 5.88 19.54
C MET A 304 -1.07 6.89 19.65
N TYR A 305 -1.35 8.11 20.13
CA TYR A 305 -0.33 9.13 20.32
C TYR A 305 0.06 9.20 21.80
N LEU A 306 1.33 8.96 22.08
CA LEU A 306 1.85 8.96 23.44
C LEU A 306 2.40 10.35 23.83
N PRO A 307 2.30 10.74 25.12
CA PRO A 307 2.93 11.97 25.61
C PRO A 307 4.44 11.97 25.39
N PRO A 308 5.05 13.13 25.09
CA PRO A 308 6.50 13.24 25.01
C PRO A 308 7.14 13.02 26.39
N GLY A 309 8.06 12.06 26.52
CA GLY A 309 8.92 11.88 27.70
C GLY A 309 8.79 10.54 28.43
N ASP A 310 7.64 9.85 28.38
CA ASP A 310 7.43 8.52 28.99
C ASP A 310 6.63 7.61 28.05
N TRP A 311 7.20 7.30 26.88
CA TRP A 311 6.55 6.43 25.90
C TRP A 311 6.71 4.94 26.23
N GLN A 312 7.75 4.58 27.00
CA GLN A 312 8.09 3.20 27.30
C GLN A 312 7.03 2.53 28.17
N ARG A 313 6.59 3.19 29.25
CA ARG A 313 5.58 2.63 30.16
C ARG A 313 4.24 2.34 29.46
N PRO A 314 3.64 3.27 28.69
CA PRO A 314 2.45 2.98 27.89
C PRO A 314 2.66 1.84 26.90
N VAL A 315 3.82 1.79 26.21
CA VAL A 315 4.12 0.69 25.28
C VAL A 315 4.16 -0.66 25.99
N SER A 316 4.78 -0.76 27.17
CA SER A 316 4.78 -1.99 27.98
C SER A 316 3.38 -2.39 28.44
N THR A 317 2.50 -1.42 28.74
CA THR A 317 1.09 -1.69 29.04
C THR A 317 0.35 -2.24 27.82
N MET A 318 0.54 -1.62 26.66
CA MET A 318 -0.05 -2.09 25.40
C MET A 318 0.47 -3.50 25.03
N MET A 319 1.75 -3.78 25.20
CA MET A 319 2.32 -5.11 24.94
C MET A 319 1.61 -6.17 25.76
N ARG A 320 1.38 -5.92 27.06
CA ARG A 320 0.71 -6.87 27.95
C ARG A 320 -0.74 -7.16 27.53
N GLY A 321 -1.47 -6.16 27.07
CA GLY A 321 -2.87 -6.31 26.61
C GLY A 321 -3.04 -6.83 25.18
N ALA A 322 -2.02 -6.77 24.32
CA ALA A 322 -2.14 -7.11 22.90
C ALA A 322 -2.19 -8.63 22.64
N ALA A 323 -3.14 -9.12 21.86
CA ALA A 323 -3.19 -10.56 21.50
C ALA A 323 -1.92 -11.01 20.76
N LEU A 324 -1.31 -10.12 19.99
CA LEU A 324 -0.03 -10.32 19.31
C LEU A 324 0.73 -8.98 19.28
N VAL A 325 2.04 -9.02 19.51
CA VAL A 325 2.95 -7.88 19.34
C VAL A 325 3.80 -8.10 18.11
N VAL A 326 3.75 -7.15 17.19
CA VAL A 326 4.48 -7.17 15.92
C VAL A 326 5.45 -6.00 15.90
N ILE A 327 6.75 -6.30 15.89
CA ILE A 327 7.81 -5.28 15.83
C ILE A 327 8.45 -5.30 14.45
N VAL A 328 8.45 -4.17 13.77
CA VAL A 328 9.18 -4.00 12.52
C VAL A 328 10.62 -3.61 12.83
N LEU A 329 11.57 -4.45 12.42
CA LEU A 329 12.99 -4.21 12.67
C LEU A 329 13.45 -2.90 12.00
N GLY A 330 13.99 -2.00 12.81
CA GLY A 330 14.62 -0.75 12.40
C GLY A 330 15.97 -0.60 13.09
N LYS A 331 16.83 0.27 12.57
CA LYS A 331 18.23 0.41 13.07
C LYS A 331 18.34 1.30 14.32
N GLY A 332 17.22 1.66 14.94
CA GLY A 332 17.17 2.59 16.06
C GLY A 332 17.30 1.91 17.43
N PRO A 333 17.87 2.59 18.44
CA PRO A 333 17.97 2.05 19.81
C PRO A 333 16.59 1.76 20.43
N GLY A 334 15.55 2.49 20.01
CA GLY A 334 14.17 2.23 20.44
C GLY A 334 13.70 0.81 20.08
N THR A 335 14.01 0.33 18.87
CA THR A 335 13.61 -1.01 18.43
C THR A 335 14.29 -2.12 19.25
N LEU A 336 15.55 -1.94 19.66
CA LEU A 336 16.23 -2.90 20.54
C LEU A 336 15.59 -2.93 21.93
N TRP A 337 15.18 -1.77 22.46
CA TRP A 337 14.41 -1.72 23.70
C TRP A 337 13.05 -2.42 23.54
N GLU A 338 12.31 -2.17 22.46
CA GLU A 338 11.01 -2.79 22.21
C GLU A 338 11.11 -4.32 22.17
N ILE A 339 12.14 -4.86 21.52
CA ILE A 339 12.39 -6.31 21.48
C ILE A 339 12.71 -6.83 22.89
N ARG A 340 13.64 -6.19 23.61
CA ARG A 340 14.04 -6.62 24.96
C ARG A 340 12.87 -6.59 25.94
N GLU A 341 12.05 -5.54 25.87
CA GLU A 341 10.90 -5.38 26.74
C GLU A 341 9.83 -6.42 26.40
N ALA A 342 9.54 -6.66 25.12
CA ALA A 342 8.64 -7.72 24.69
C ALA A 342 9.11 -9.10 25.20
N MET A 343 10.40 -9.41 25.10
CA MET A 343 10.97 -10.64 25.63
C MET A 343 10.84 -10.79 27.15
N ARG A 344 10.90 -9.68 27.87
CA ARG A 344 10.81 -9.66 29.33
C ARG A 344 9.40 -9.92 29.84
N ILE A 345 8.36 -9.47 29.11
CA ILE A 345 6.98 -9.43 29.62
C ILE A 345 5.98 -10.30 28.85
N LEU A 346 6.35 -10.80 27.68
CA LEU A 346 5.47 -11.61 26.84
C LEU A 346 5.95 -13.06 26.82
N PRO A 347 5.03 -14.02 26.65
CA PRO A 347 5.41 -15.35 26.18
C PRO A 347 5.91 -15.27 24.72
N PRO A 348 6.82 -16.16 24.29
CA PRO A 348 7.42 -16.15 22.95
C PRO A 348 6.40 -16.13 21.80
N GLU A 349 5.28 -16.85 21.95
CA GLU A 349 4.24 -17.04 20.94
C GLU A 349 3.48 -15.74 20.62
N ARG A 350 3.54 -14.75 21.53
CA ARG A 350 2.90 -13.42 21.36
C ARG A 350 3.82 -12.41 20.68
N LEU A 351 5.06 -12.76 20.33
CA LEU A 351 5.99 -11.85 19.68
C LEU A 351 6.29 -12.29 18.24
N LEU A 352 6.14 -11.34 17.30
CA LEU A 352 6.51 -11.49 15.90
C LEU A 352 7.40 -10.33 15.47
N LEU A 353 8.52 -10.62 14.80
CA LEU A 353 9.37 -9.59 14.21
C LEU A 353 9.22 -9.58 12.68
N LEU A 354 8.97 -8.41 12.09
CA LEU A 354 9.00 -8.24 10.63
C LEU A 354 10.37 -7.72 10.21
N VAL A 355 10.95 -8.30 9.15
CA VAL A 355 12.28 -7.95 8.65
C VAL A 355 12.15 -7.11 7.36
N PRO A 356 12.19 -5.76 7.42
CA PRO A 356 12.02 -4.88 6.26
C PRO A 356 13.34 -4.57 5.54
N MET A 357 14.34 -5.45 5.65
CA MET A 357 15.70 -5.20 5.19
C MET A 357 16.30 -6.44 4.53
N LYS A 358 17.30 -6.20 3.67
CA LYS A 358 18.05 -7.27 3.00
C LYS A 358 19.18 -7.75 3.92
N GLU A 359 19.71 -8.94 3.61
CA GLU A 359 20.82 -9.62 4.30
C GLU A 359 21.88 -8.68 4.87
N LYS A 360 22.62 -7.92 4.05
CA LYS A 360 23.66 -7.01 4.55
C LYS A 360 23.17 -6.07 5.67
N ALA A 361 22.03 -5.42 5.47
CA ALA A 361 21.50 -4.49 6.47
C ALA A 361 20.93 -5.20 7.71
N TYR A 362 20.50 -6.46 7.56
CA TYR A 362 20.08 -7.32 8.65
C TYR A 362 21.28 -7.81 9.47
N ASP A 363 22.38 -8.18 8.82
CA ASP A 363 23.61 -8.58 9.50
C ASP A 363 24.21 -7.40 10.29
N GLU A 364 24.24 -6.19 9.71
CA GLU A 364 24.59 -4.96 10.44
C GLU A 364 23.67 -4.73 11.66
N PHE A 365 22.37 -5.02 11.54
CA PHE A 365 21.43 -4.91 12.67
C PHE A 365 21.68 -5.99 13.73
N ARG A 366 22.06 -7.20 13.34
CA ARG A 366 22.44 -8.29 14.26
C ARG A 366 23.69 -7.95 15.04
N GLU A 367 24.69 -7.37 14.38
CA GLU A 367 25.90 -6.87 15.04
C GLU A 367 25.57 -5.77 16.06
N LEU A 368 24.72 -4.81 15.67
CA LEU A 368 24.28 -3.73 16.57
C LEU A 368 23.47 -4.24 17.77
N ALA A 369 22.66 -5.29 17.56
CA ALA A 369 21.89 -5.91 18.63
C ALA A 369 22.79 -6.55 19.69
N GLY A 370 24.05 -6.86 19.36
CA GLY A 370 25.05 -7.40 20.29
C GLY A 370 24.54 -8.65 21.01
N ASP A 371 24.67 -8.66 22.35
CA ASP A 371 24.22 -9.73 23.25
C ASP A 371 22.71 -9.67 23.58
N LEU A 372 21.86 -9.11 22.71
CA LEU A 372 20.43 -9.45 22.76
C LEU A 372 20.36 -10.97 22.74
N ALA A 373 19.95 -11.58 23.87
CA ALA A 373 20.21 -12.95 24.28
C ALA A 373 20.63 -13.92 23.14
N PRO A 374 21.74 -14.67 23.27
CA PRO A 374 22.26 -15.52 22.20
C PRO A 374 21.15 -16.36 21.53
N GLY A 375 20.88 -16.12 20.26
CA GLY A 375 19.86 -16.85 19.49
C GLY A 375 18.57 -16.09 19.14
N VAL A 376 18.37 -14.86 19.64
CA VAL A 376 17.15 -14.04 19.34
C VAL A 376 17.06 -13.59 17.88
N LEU A 377 18.21 -13.31 17.25
CA LEU A 377 18.26 -12.91 15.84
C LEU A 377 18.97 -13.98 14.99
N PRO A 378 18.20 -14.86 14.32
CA PRO A 378 18.74 -15.97 13.54
C PRO A 378 19.42 -15.47 12.26
N ALA A 379 20.21 -16.34 11.62
CA ALA A 379 20.84 -16.04 10.33
C ALA A 379 19.79 -15.71 9.24
N TYR A 380 20.12 -14.75 8.37
CA TYR A 380 19.24 -14.35 7.29
C TYR A 380 19.01 -15.51 6.31
N ARG A 381 17.74 -15.84 6.02
CA ARG A 381 17.42 -16.81 4.97
C ARG A 381 17.00 -16.11 3.70
N ARG A 382 17.78 -16.30 2.65
CA ARG A 382 17.44 -15.82 1.30
C ARG A 382 16.17 -16.52 0.79
N SER A 383 15.34 -15.77 0.08
CA SER A 383 14.20 -16.29 -0.67
C SER A 383 14.14 -15.60 -2.03
N ARG A 384 13.46 -16.24 -2.99
CA ARG A 384 13.19 -15.64 -4.30
C ARG A 384 12.52 -14.29 -4.09
N ALA A 385 13.07 -13.26 -4.75
CA ALA A 385 12.69 -11.88 -4.51
C ALA A 385 11.17 -11.67 -4.65
N LEU A 386 10.49 -11.44 -3.54
CA LEU A 386 9.17 -10.82 -3.55
C LEU A 386 9.36 -9.33 -3.83
N SER A 387 8.46 -8.74 -4.61
CA SER A 387 8.40 -7.29 -4.70
C SER A 387 7.66 -6.76 -3.47
N SER A 388 8.27 -6.86 -2.30
CA SER A 388 7.83 -6.24 -1.05
C SER A 388 9.06 -5.76 -0.28
N ARG A 389 8.87 -4.80 0.63
CA ARG A 389 9.93 -4.34 1.51
C ARG A 389 10.11 -5.25 2.71
N VAL A 390 9.05 -5.92 3.15
CA VAL A 390 9.15 -7.02 4.12
C VAL A 390 9.76 -8.23 3.40
N ARG A 391 10.83 -8.79 3.95
CA ARG A 391 11.59 -9.91 3.37
C ARG A 391 11.33 -11.24 4.08
N GLY A 392 10.99 -11.17 5.36
CA GLY A 392 10.71 -12.33 6.17
C GLY A 392 10.09 -11.91 7.49
N ILE A 393 9.75 -12.91 8.27
CA ILE A 393 9.32 -12.78 9.64
C ILE A 393 10.24 -13.61 10.53
N ILE A 394 10.32 -13.24 11.80
CA ILE A 394 10.93 -14.05 12.85
C ILE A 394 9.85 -14.31 13.89
N HIS A 395 9.65 -15.57 14.24
CA HIS A 395 8.83 -15.99 15.37
C HIS A 395 9.69 -16.80 16.33
N PHE A 396 9.16 -17.05 17.53
CA PHE A 396 9.88 -17.72 18.60
C PHE A 396 9.18 -19.03 18.98
N GLU A 397 9.99 -20.04 19.30
CA GLU A 397 9.53 -21.26 19.98
C GLU A 397 9.37 -20.99 21.49
N PRO A 398 8.72 -21.89 22.25
CA PRO A 398 8.49 -21.72 23.69
C PRO A 398 9.76 -21.50 24.54
N ASP A 399 10.91 -21.95 24.04
CA ASP A 399 12.23 -21.80 24.66
C ASP A 399 12.98 -20.52 24.21
N TRP A 400 12.28 -19.59 23.56
CA TRP A 400 12.84 -18.40 22.91
C TRP A 400 13.77 -18.68 21.72
N THR A 401 13.81 -19.92 21.18
CA THR A 401 14.54 -20.20 19.94
C THR A 401 13.90 -19.46 18.77
N ALA A 402 14.64 -18.54 18.16
CA ALA A 402 14.13 -17.73 17.06
C ALA A 402 14.21 -18.47 15.71
N ARG A 403 13.12 -18.37 14.93
CA ARG A 403 12.98 -18.99 13.61
C ARG A 403 12.73 -17.93 12.54
N PHE A 404 13.67 -17.80 11.60
CA PHE A 404 13.48 -16.95 10.42
C PHE A 404 12.67 -17.68 9.34
N VAL A 405 11.54 -17.11 8.96
CA VAL A 405 10.72 -17.58 7.84
C VAL A 405 10.74 -16.54 6.73
N ALA A 406 11.44 -16.87 5.65
CA ALA A 406 11.51 -16.01 4.48
C ALA A 406 10.19 -15.99 3.71
N LEU A 407 9.76 -14.82 3.23
CA LEU A 407 8.53 -14.72 2.45
C LEU A 407 8.68 -15.46 1.11
N ARG A 408 7.75 -16.39 0.83
CA ARG A 408 7.68 -17.14 -0.43
C ARG A 408 6.58 -16.57 -1.30
N ARG A 409 6.81 -16.47 -2.61
CA ARG A 409 5.79 -15.96 -3.55
C ARG A 409 4.51 -16.80 -3.47
N PRO A 410 3.34 -16.16 -3.33
CA PRO A 410 2.08 -16.88 -3.35
C PRO A 410 1.69 -17.26 -4.80
N PRO A 411 0.62 -18.05 -4.99
CA PRO A 411 -0.04 -18.22 -6.28
C PRO A 411 -0.33 -16.86 -6.97
N PRO A 412 -0.32 -16.80 -8.31
CA PRO A 412 -0.30 -15.55 -9.07
C PRO A 412 -1.56 -14.67 -8.92
N LEU A 413 -2.67 -15.20 -8.40
CA LEU A 413 -3.91 -14.44 -8.18
C LEU A 413 -4.00 -13.78 -6.81
N GLU A 414 -3.23 -14.27 -5.84
CA GLU A 414 -3.23 -13.74 -4.48
C GLU A 414 -2.44 -12.42 -4.38
N ASP A 415 -2.76 -11.59 -3.38
CA ASP A 415 -1.91 -10.45 -3.08
C ASP A 415 -0.51 -10.93 -2.65
N PRO A 416 0.58 -10.45 -3.28
CA PRO A 416 1.93 -10.92 -3.02
C PRO A 416 2.35 -10.83 -1.55
N LEU A 417 1.96 -9.77 -0.84
CA LEU A 417 2.39 -9.60 0.56
C LEU A 417 1.44 -10.33 1.51
N VAL A 418 0.12 -10.17 1.33
CA VAL A 418 -0.87 -10.80 2.22
C VAL A 418 -0.76 -12.32 2.14
N GLY A 419 -0.74 -12.88 0.93
CA GLY A 419 -0.62 -14.33 0.74
C GLY A 419 0.74 -14.89 1.17
N SER A 420 1.83 -14.13 1.05
CA SER A 420 3.14 -14.57 1.58
C SER A 420 3.16 -14.58 3.11
N LEU A 421 2.61 -13.54 3.74
CA LEU A 421 2.53 -13.44 5.20
C LEU A 421 1.63 -14.52 5.78
N ASP A 422 0.47 -14.78 5.17
CA ASP A 422 -0.48 -15.83 5.60
C ASP A 422 0.23 -17.19 5.76
N ARG A 423 1.03 -17.58 4.76
CA ARG A 423 1.83 -18.81 4.81
C ARG A 423 3.00 -18.73 5.77
N ALA A 424 3.70 -17.59 5.82
CA ALA A 424 4.89 -17.44 6.66
C ALA A 424 4.52 -17.50 8.15
N MET A 425 3.39 -16.90 8.54
CA MET A 425 2.94 -16.80 9.93
C MET A 425 2.25 -18.08 10.44
N TRP A 426 2.00 -19.08 9.59
CA TRP A 426 1.32 -20.31 9.98
C TRP A 426 1.90 -20.98 11.24
N PRO A 427 3.21 -21.21 11.36
CA PRO A 427 3.76 -21.84 12.56
C PRO A 427 3.51 -21.01 13.83
N ALA A 428 3.73 -19.70 13.75
CA ALA A 428 3.52 -18.78 14.87
C ALA A 428 2.04 -18.71 15.29
N MET A 429 1.12 -18.74 14.32
CA MET A 429 -0.32 -18.69 14.56
C MET A 429 -0.83 -19.95 15.25
N VAL A 430 -0.38 -21.15 14.83
CA VAL A 430 -0.77 -22.41 15.47
C VAL A 430 -0.35 -22.40 16.94
N ARG A 431 0.89 -22.00 17.23
CA ARG A 431 1.39 -21.89 18.61
C ARG A 431 0.63 -20.87 19.45
N LEU A 432 0.33 -19.71 18.89
CA LEU A 432 -0.49 -18.71 19.59
C LEU A 432 -1.90 -19.23 19.89
N THR A 433 -2.46 -20.02 18.98
CA THR A 433 -3.77 -20.67 19.15
C THR A 433 -3.71 -21.72 20.27
N GLU A 434 -2.69 -22.59 20.28
CA GLU A 434 -2.44 -23.56 21.36
C GLU A 434 -2.36 -22.86 22.72
N LEU A 435 -1.51 -21.82 22.85
CA LEU A 435 -1.35 -21.05 24.08
C LEU A 435 -2.67 -20.41 24.55
N GLU A 436 -3.47 -19.86 23.64
CA GLU A 436 -4.75 -19.25 23.99
C GLU A 436 -5.79 -20.30 24.42
N LEU A 437 -5.78 -21.49 23.83
CA LEU A 437 -6.67 -22.59 24.22
C LEU A 437 -6.28 -23.17 25.57
N GLU A 438 -4.99 -23.37 25.85
CA GLU A 438 -4.48 -23.78 27.16
C GLU A 438 -4.91 -22.78 28.25
N ARG A 439 -4.71 -21.48 28.01
CA ARG A 439 -5.15 -20.43 28.94
C ARG A 439 -6.66 -20.41 29.17
N ARG A 440 -7.46 -20.76 28.15
CA ARG A 440 -8.92 -20.89 28.29
C ARG A 440 -9.30 -22.13 29.09
N ALA A 441 -8.61 -23.25 28.90
CA ALA A 441 -8.85 -24.50 29.63
C ALA A 441 -8.49 -24.38 31.11
N ASP A 442 -7.41 -23.65 31.44
CA ASP A 442 -6.94 -23.43 32.82
C ASP A 442 -7.85 -22.51 33.66
N GLY A 443 -8.99 -22.06 33.15
CA GLY A 443 -9.98 -21.32 33.93
C GLY A 443 -9.58 -19.89 34.31
N ARG A 444 -8.56 -19.29 33.69
CA ARG A 444 -8.25 -17.84 33.85
C ARG A 444 -9.22 -16.94 33.06
N GLN A 445 -10.52 -17.16 33.24
CA GLN A 445 -11.54 -16.16 32.95
C GLN A 445 -11.50 -15.13 34.09
N GLY A 446 -10.78 -14.01 33.92
CA GLY A 446 -11.10 -12.81 34.71
C GLY A 446 -9.98 -11.94 35.27
N GLU A 447 -8.70 -12.05 34.91
CA GLU A 447 -7.71 -11.06 35.39
C GLU A 447 -6.73 -10.56 34.31
N ALA A 448 -6.83 -9.25 34.11
CA ALA A 448 -5.99 -8.28 33.37
C ALA A 448 -6.20 -8.16 31.85
#